data_AF-A0A356C0F3-F1
#
_entry.id   AF-A0A356C0F3-F1
#
_cell.length_a   1.000
_cell.length_b   1.000
_cell.length_c   1.000
_cell.angle_alpha   90.00
_cell.angle_beta   90.00
_cell.angle_gamma   90.00
#
_symmetry.space_group_name_H-M   'P 1'
#
loop_
_entity.id
_entity.type
_entity.pdbx_description
1 polymer ?
#
loop_
_entity_poly.entity_id
_entity_poly.type
_entity_poly.pdbx_seq_one_letter_code
_entity_poly.pdbx_strand_id
1 'polypeptide(L)' 'MNIEYKSKKLKRCCEDPRFAQATYGLQNARKLIQRIGEFDAAVSLSDIANNPAARLHKLEGKRR' A
#
# COMPACT_ATOMS: atom_id res chain seq x y z
N MET A 1 -11.60 1.64 0.60
CA MET A 1 -11.62 0.51 -0.38
C MET A 1 -11.49 -0.81 0.37
N ASN A 2 -11.79 -1.98 -0.23
CA ASN A 2 -11.49 -3.27 0.41
C ASN A 2 -10.05 -3.69 0.08
N ILE A 3 -9.20 -3.90 1.10
CA ILE A 3 -7.79 -4.27 0.92
C ILE A 3 -7.61 -5.75 1.25
N GLU A 4 -7.12 -6.50 0.28
CA GLU A 4 -6.78 -7.92 0.44
C GLU A 4 -5.29 -8.16 0.13
N TYR A 5 -4.69 -9.09 0.86
CA TYR A 5 -3.27 -9.38 0.73
C TYR A 5 -3.04 -10.76 0.12
N LYS A 6 -2.22 -10.82 -0.94
CA LYS A 6 -1.82 -12.06 -1.61
C LYS A 6 -1.16 -13.10 -0.67
N SER A 7 -0.51 -12.64 0.40
CA SER A 7 0.17 -13.53 1.35
C SER A 7 0.11 -12.99 2.77
N LYS A 8 0.19 -13.91 3.75
CA LYS A 8 0.28 -13.56 5.18
C LYS A 8 1.52 -12.71 5.50
N LYS A 9 2.63 -12.94 4.80
CA LYS A 9 3.86 -12.15 4.96
C LYS A 9 3.63 -10.70 4.53
N LEU A 10 3.00 -10.49 3.37
CA LEU A 10 2.68 -9.15 2.87
C LEU A 10 1.71 -8.43 3.82
N LYS A 11 0.67 -9.12 4.29
CA LYS A 11 -0.25 -8.60 5.32
C LYS A 11 0.51 -8.10 6.55
N ARG A 12 1.38 -8.95 7.11
CA ARG A 12 2.20 -8.59 8.27
C ARG A 12 3.11 -7.39 8.01
N CYS A 13 3.72 -7.31 6.83
CA CYS A 13 4.50 -6.14 6.43
C CYS A 13 3.69 -4.83 6.41
N CYS A 14 2.39 -4.89 6.11
CA CYS A 14 1.53 -3.71 6.05
C CYS A 14 0.92 -3.34 7.41
N GLU A 15 0.71 -4.31 8.30
CA GLU A 15 0.00 -4.12 9.57
C GLU A 15 0.93 -4.01 10.80
N ASP A 16 2.15 -4.56 10.75
CA ASP A 16 3.12 -4.52 11.84
C ASP A 16 4.29 -3.57 11.49
N PRO A 17 4.33 -2.34 12.03
CA PRO A 17 5.37 -1.36 11.74
C PRO A 17 6.78 -1.84 12.07
N ARG A 18 6.95 -2.68 13.11
CA ARG A 18 8.26 -3.20 13.52
C ARG A 18 8.75 -4.21 12.48
N PHE A 19 7.86 -5.07 12.03
CA PHE A 19 8.16 -6.04 10.98
C PHE A 19 8.42 -5.35 9.63
N ALA A 20 7.66 -4.31 9.31
CA ALA A 20 7.88 -3.47 8.13
C ALA A 20 9.26 -2.82 8.16
N GLN A 21 9.65 -2.23 9.29
CA GLN A 21 10.95 -1.59 9.49
C GLN A 21 12.09 -2.60 9.37
N ALA A 22 11.98 -3.78 9.97
CA ALA A 22 12.99 -4.83 9.84
C ALA A 22 13.13 -5.33 8.39
N THR A 23 12.03 -5.36 7.63
CA THR A 23 12.01 -5.89 6.26
C THR A 23 12.50 -4.87 5.22
N TYR A 24 12.11 -3.59 5.35
CA TYR A 24 12.32 -2.57 4.30
C TYR A 24 13.13 -1.36 4.76
N GLY A 25 13.50 -1.29 6.04
CA GLY A 25 14.10 -0.11 6.65
C GLY A 25 13.08 0.97 7.01
N LEU A 26 13.49 1.90 7.88
CA LEU A 26 12.60 2.90 8.49
C LEU A 26 11.87 3.78 7.46
N GLN A 27 12.57 4.27 6.44
CA GLN A 27 11.98 5.19 5.47
C GLN A 27 10.90 4.51 4.61
N ASN A 28 11.16 3.29 4.14
CA ASN A 28 10.20 2.56 3.34
C ASN A 28 9.03 2.04 4.18
N ALA A 29 9.27 1.63 5.43
CA ALA A 29 8.21 1.26 6.36
C ALA A 29 7.23 2.42 6.61
N ARG A 30 7.74 3.64 6.82
CA ARG A 30 6.91 4.85 6.94
C ARG A 30 6.05 5.10 5.70
N LYS A 31 6.66 5.02 4.51
CA LYS A 31 5.93 5.17 3.24
C LYS A 31 4.88 4.09 3.05
N LEU A 32 5.18 2.84 3.41
CA LEU A 32 4.25 1.72 3.29
C LEU A 32 3.02 1.93 4.16
N ILE A 33 3.21 2.24 5.44
CA ILE A 33 2.11 2.50 6.40
C ILE A 33 1.27 3.69 5.92
N GLN A 34 1.92 4.75 5.45
CA GLN A 34 1.23 5.90 4.88
C GLN A 34 0.33 5.49 3.69
N ARG A 35 0.86 4.72 2.73
CA ARG A 35 0.08 4.29 1.55
C ARG A 35 -1.08 3.37 1.89
N ILE A 36 -0.93 2.49 2.87
CA ILE A 36 -2.03 1.65 3.36
C ILE A 36 -3.11 2.52 4.00
N GLY A 37 -2.75 3.48 4.86
CA GLY A 37 -3.71 4.42 5.43
C GLY A 37 -4.44 5.27 4.39
N GLU A 38 -3.75 5.69 3.32
CA GLU A 38 -4.38 6.38 2.19
C GLU A 38 -5.42 5.49 1.47
N PHE A 39 -5.13 4.19 1.28
CA PHE A 39 -6.09 3.26 0.68
C PHE A 39 -7.27 2.92 1.59
N ASP A 40 -7.05 2.83 2.91
CA ASP A 40 -8.10 2.62 3.91
C ASP A 40 -9.07 3.81 3.97
N ALA A 41 -8.54 5.04 3.93
CA ALA A 41 -9.34 6.26 3.96
C ALA A 41 -10.08 6.55 2.64
N ALA A 42 -9.54 6.10 1.51
CA ALA A 42 -10.11 6.37 0.20
C ALA A 42 -11.39 5.56 -0.08
N VAL A 43 -12.42 6.23 -0.61
CA VAL A 43 -13.68 5.60 -1.03
C VAL A 43 -13.49 4.90 -2.37
N SER A 44 -12.71 5.51 -3.28
CA SER A 44 -12.51 5.05 -4.65
C SER A 44 -11.09 5.27 -5.16
N LEU A 45 -10.77 4.69 -6.32
CA LEU A 45 -9.50 4.95 -7.02
C LEU A 45 -9.34 6.43 -7.43
N SER A 46 -10.43 7.17 -7.60
CA SER A 46 -10.38 8.60 -7.93
C SER A 46 -9.76 9.43 -6.81
N ASP A 47 -9.98 9.05 -5.54
CA ASP A 47 -9.36 9.73 -4.40
C ASP A 47 -7.83 9.58 -4.42
N ILE A 48 -7.35 8.40 -4.83
CA ILE A 48 -5.92 8.11 -4.98
C ILE A 48 -5.35 8.80 -6.23
N ALA A 49 -6.11 8.90 -7.31
CA ALA A 49 -5.68 9.56 -8.55
C ALA A 49 -5.35 11.04 -8.33
N ASN A 50 -6.05 11.70 -7.39
CA ASN A 50 -5.80 13.09 -7.01
C ASN A 50 -4.53 13.30 -6.17
N ASN A 51 -3.85 12.22 -5.75
CA ASN A 51 -2.57 12.27 -5.06
C ASN A 51 -1.41 12.04 -6.06
N PRO A 52 -0.67 13.08 -6.48
CA PRO A 52 0.41 12.93 -7.47
C PRO A 52 1.52 11.98 -7.02
N ALA A 53 1.75 11.87 -5.71
CA ALA A 53 2.77 11.00 -5.14
C ALA A 53 2.41 9.51 -5.24
N ALA A 54 1.15 9.17 -5.50
CA ALA A 54 0.71 7.80 -5.72
C ALA A 54 1.11 7.27 -7.10
N ARG A 55 1.28 8.16 -8.11
CA ARG A 55 1.62 7.80 -9.50
C ARG A 55 0.75 6.67 -10.04
N LEU A 56 -0.56 6.78 -9.80
CA LEU A 56 -1.53 5.77 -10.17
C LEU A 56 -1.53 5.57 -11.69
N HIS A 57 -1.42 4.31 -12.11
CA HIS A 57 -1.51 3.92 -13.51
C HIS A 57 -2.11 2.52 -13.60
N LYS A 58 -2.81 2.25 -14.70
CA LYS A 58 -3.37 0.92 -14.98
C LYS A 58 -2.22 -0.05 -15.27
N LEU A 59 -2.29 -1.24 -14.68
CA LEU A 59 -1.36 -2.32 -15.01
C LEU A 59 -1.79 -3.02 -16.30
N GLU A 60 -0.82 -3.41 -17.13
CA GLU A 60 -1.06 -4.08 -18.41
C GLU A 60 -0.55 -5.53 -18.41
N GLY A 61 -1.07 -6.35 -19.33
CA GLY A 61 -0.73 -7.77 -19.48
C GLY A 61 -1.49 -8.72 -18.55
N LYS A 62 -0.95 -9.93 -18.32
CA LYS A 62 -1.55 -10.93 -17.41
C LYS A 62 -1.23 -10.60 -15.94
N ARG A 63 -1.85 -9.56 -15.40
CA ARG A 63 -1.77 -9.14 -14.00
C ARG A 63 -3.14 -9.39 -13.34
N ARG A 64 -3.19 -10.35 -12.41
CA ARG A 64 -4.31 -10.62 -11.50
C ARG A 64 -3.77 -10.64 -10.08
#